data_AF-A0A0W0UNC2-F1
#
_entry.id   AF-A0A0W0UNC2-F1
#
_cell.length_a   1.000
_cell.length_b   1.000
_cell.length_c   1.000
_cell.angle_alpha   90.00
_cell.angle_beta   90.00
_cell.angle_gamma   90.00
#
_symmetry.space_group_name_H-M   'P 1'
#
loop_
_entity.id
_entity.type
_entity.pdbx_description
1 polymer ?
#
loop_
_entity_poly.entity_id
_entity_poly.type
_entity_poly.pdbx_seq_one_letter_code
_entity_poly.pdbx_strand_id
1 'polypeptide(L)'
;MCGRFTLDTDYAKIKKQFGIHQIEPLPGSFNVAPTETALCLMNTDEGLEAVQMRWGIVSWYVTLLFLSLCILGFAPVSLHR
;
A
#
# COMPACT_ATOMS: atom_id res chain seq x y z
N MET A 1 5.00 -10.22 14.29
CA MET A 1 4.50 -8.97 13.67
C MET A 1 5.71 -8.17 13.21
N CYS A 2 6.02 -8.23 11.92
CA CYS A 2 7.18 -7.54 11.33
C CYS A 2 6.77 -6.08 11.07
N GLY A 3 6.95 -5.20 12.06
CA GLY A 3 6.52 -3.80 11.96
C GLY A 3 7.42 -2.90 11.10
N ARG A 4 8.61 -3.39 10.70
CA ARG A 4 9.55 -2.69 9.83
C ARG A 4 10.26 -3.69 8.93
N PHE A 5 10.62 -3.28 7.71
CA PHE A 5 11.49 -4.06 6.84
C PHE A 5 12.42 -3.17 6.02
N THR A 6 13.47 -3.77 5.48
CA THR A 6 14.44 -3.13 4.60
C THR A 6 14.11 -3.45 3.15
N LEU A 7 14.05 -2.41 2.31
CA LEU A 7 13.92 -2.49 0.87
C LEU A 7 15.28 -2.13 0.27
N ASP A 8 16.14 -3.14 0.19
CA ASP A 8 17.45 -3.12 -0.47
C ASP A 8 17.46 -4.22 -1.53
N THR A 9 16.69 -4.02 -2.60
CA THR A 9 16.46 -5.07 -3.59
C THR A 9 16.86 -4.62 -4.99
N ASP A 10 17.68 -5.45 -5.64
CA ASP A 10 18.07 -5.30 -7.04
C ASP A 10 16.91 -5.69 -7.97
N TYR A 11 16.40 -4.71 -8.71
CA TYR A 11 15.29 -4.90 -9.66
C TYR A 11 15.56 -5.96 -10.72
N ALA A 12 16.82 -6.13 -11.16
CA ALA A 12 17.15 -7.15 -12.16
C ALA A 12 16.93 -8.57 -11.61
N LYS A 13 17.25 -8.78 -10.33
CA LYS A 13 16.99 -10.04 -9.64
C LYS A 13 15.49 -10.30 -9.48
N ILE A 14 14.70 -9.29 -9.10
CA ILE A 14 13.24 -9.42 -8.98
C ILE A 14 12.63 -9.79 -10.34
N LYS A 15 12.97 -9.05 -11.40
CA LYS A 15 12.46 -9.32 -12.75
C LYS A 15 12.77 -10.75 -13.20
N LYS A 16 14.00 -11.22 -12.97
CA LYS A 16 14.40 -12.58 -13.32
C LYS A 16 13.70 -13.64 -12.48
N GLN A 17 13.54 -13.40 -11.17
CA GLN A 17 12.94 -14.36 -10.24
C GLN A 17 11.44 -14.53 -10.47
N PHE A 18 10.73 -13.46 -10.79
CA PHE A 18 9.27 -13.45 -10.90
C PHE A 18 8.76 -13.29 -12.34
N GLY A 19 9.65 -13.16 -13.33
CA GLY A 19 9.27 -13.05 -14.75
C GLY A 19 8.58 -11.73 -15.11
N ILE A 20 8.81 -10.66 -14.34
CA ILE A 20 8.10 -9.38 -14.50
C ILE A 20 8.82 -8.49 -15.51
N HIS A 21 8.05 -7.87 -16.41
CA HIS A 21 8.60 -7.01 -17.47
C HIS A 21 8.95 -5.60 -16.97
N GLN A 22 8.06 -5.01 -16.16
CA GLN A 22 8.15 -3.61 -15.73
C GLN A 22 8.10 -3.51 -14.21
N ILE A 23 8.96 -2.67 -13.65
CA ILE A 23 8.96 -2.32 -12.23
C ILE A 23 9.23 -0.82 -12.18
N GLU A 24 8.32 -0.07 -11.56
CA GLU A 24 8.57 1.33 -11.25
C GLU A 24 9.63 1.43 -10.14
N PRO A 25 10.66 2.28 -10.30
CA PRO A 25 11.68 2.44 -9.30
C PRO A 25 11.09 3.07 -8.03
N LEU A 26 11.30 2.40 -6.91
CA LEU A 26 10.96 2.85 -5.57
C LEU A 26 12.26 3.17 -4.83
N PRO A 27 12.41 4.33 -4.17
CA PRO A 27 13.62 4.63 -3.42
C PRO A 27 13.89 3.54 -2.38
N GLY A 28 15.12 3.02 -2.39
CA GLY A 28 15.56 2.07 -1.38
C GLY A 28 15.40 2.68 0.01
N SER A 29 14.87 1.90 0.94
CA SER A 29 14.66 2.36 2.33
C SER A 29 15.02 1.23 3.28
N PHE A 30 15.96 1.51 4.18
CA PHE A 30 16.35 0.56 5.21
C PHE A 30 15.32 0.42 6.33
N ASN A 31 14.29 1.28 6.33
CA ASN A 31 13.37 1.44 7.45
C ASN A 31 11.94 1.70 6.98
N VAL A 32 11.40 0.82 6.13
CA VAL A 32 10.01 0.94 5.69
C VAL A 32 9.10 0.69 6.90
N ALA A 33 8.21 1.62 7.19
CA ALA A 33 7.26 1.61 8.30
C ALA A 33 5.82 1.37 7.82
N PRO A 34 4.89 0.94 8.70
CA PRO A 34 3.49 0.79 8.32
C PRO A 34 2.96 2.12 7.80
N THR A 35 2.08 2.07 6.80
CA THR A 35 1.53 3.21 6.03
C THR A 35 2.43 3.81 4.96
N GLU A 36 3.71 3.42 4.90
CA GLU A 36 4.60 3.82 3.81
C GLU A 36 4.37 2.95 2.56
N THR A 37 4.85 3.43 1.41
CA THR A 37 4.72 2.73 0.13
C THR A 37 5.70 1.57 0.05
N ALA A 38 5.21 0.41 -0.39
CA ALA A 38 5.99 -0.80 -0.60
C ALA A 38 5.76 -1.37 -2.00
N LEU A 39 6.76 -2.10 -2.51
CA LEU A 39 6.64 -2.84 -3.76
C LEU A 39 5.84 -4.13 -3.52
N CYS A 40 4.76 -4.31 -4.26
CA CYS A 40 3.88 -5.47 -4.22
C CYS A 40 3.82 -6.14 -5.59
N LEU A 41 3.69 -7.46 -5.60
CA LEU A 41 3.40 -8.22 -6.82
C LEU A 41 1.92 -8.57 -6.83
N MET A 42 1.20 -8.10 -7.85
CA MET A 42 -0.22 -8.37 -8.05
C MET A 42 -0.38 -9.37 -9.19
N ASN A 43 -1.25 -10.36 -8.98
CA ASN A 43 -1.62 -11.28 -10.04
C ASN A 43 -2.79 -10.69 -10.84
N THR A 44 -2.60 -10.50 -12.14
CA THR A 44 -3.60 -10.03 -13.09
C THR A 44 -3.86 -11.11 -14.15
N ASP A 45 -4.86 -10.91 -15.00
CA ASP A 45 -5.17 -11.85 -16.10
C ASP A 45 -4.02 -11.97 -17.12
N GLU A 46 -3.12 -10.97 -17.17
CA GLU A 46 -1.96 -10.91 -18.05
C GLU A 46 -0.65 -11.40 -17.39
N GLY A 47 -0.69 -11.71 -16.08
CA GLY A 47 0.44 -12.26 -15.32
C GLY A 47 0.76 -11.48 -14.04
N LEU A 48 2.03 -11.54 -13.62
CA LEU A 48 2.49 -10.80 -12.43
C LEU A 48 2.87 -9.37 -12.80
N GLU A 49 2.23 -8.42 -12.14
CA GLU A 49 2.52 -7.00 -12.25
C GLU A 49 3.16 -6.48 -10.96
N ALA A 50 4.20 -5.65 -11.10
CA ALA A 50 4.82 -4.98 -9.96
C ALA A 50 4.19 -3.61 -9.74
N VAL A 51 3.52 -3.44 -8.61
CA VAL A 51 2.77 -2.22 -8.26
C VAL A 51 3.23 -1.68 -6.91
N GLN A 52 3.16 -0.36 -6.76
CA GLN A 52 3.47 0.30 -5.51
C GLN A 52 2.19 0.51 -4.70
N MET A 53 2.12 -0.03 -3.47
CA MET A 53 0.94 0.06 -2.62
C MET A 53 1.28 0.54 -1.22
N ARG A 54 0.33 1.19 -0.55
CA ARG A 54 0.42 1.55 0.87
C ARG A 54 0.49 0.28 1.73
N TRP A 55 1.50 0.18 2.58
CA TRP A 55 1.65 -0.93 3.51
C TRP A 55 0.67 -0.81 4.69
N GLY A 56 -0.54 -1.29 4.49
CA GLY A 56 -1.58 -1.35 5.52
C GLY A 56 -2.94 -1.56 4.88
N ILE A 57 -3.56 -2.71 5.18
CA ILE A 57 -4.89 -3.05 4.67
C ILE A 57 -5.88 -2.01 5.20
N VAL A 58 -6.52 -1.30 4.28
CA VAL A 58 -7.68 -0.47 4.61
C VAL A 58 -8.91 -1.35 4.41
N SER A 59 -9.55 -1.72 5.51
CA SER A 59 -10.78 -2.50 5.45
C SER A 59 -11.86 -1.72 4.70
N TRP A 60 -12.48 -2.35 3.71
CA TRP A 60 -13.48 -1.74 2.83
C TRP A 60 -14.67 -1.07 3.55
N TYR A 61 -15.07 -1.58 4.72
CA TYR A 61 -16.14 -0.99 5.52
C TYR A 61 -15.78 0.33 6.22
N VAL A 62 -14.49 0.66 6.33
CA VAL A 62 -14.05 1.94 6.94
C VAL A 62 -14.56 3.13 6.11
N THR A 63 -14.61 2.97 4.79
CA THR A 63 -15.13 3.99 3.87
C THR A 63 -16.66 4.09 3.93
N LEU A 64 -17.36 2.97 4.13
CA LEU A 64 -18.84 2.94 4.29
C LEU A 64 -19.30 3.63 5.58
N LEU A 65 -18.53 3.51 6.66
CA LEU A 65 -18.85 4.19 7.93
C LEU A 65 -18.79 5.72 7.80
N PHE A 66 -17.81 6.25 7.07
CA PHE A 66 -17.67 7.68 6.79
C PHE A 66 -18.84 8.23 5.97
N LEU A 67 -19.31 7.48 4.97
CA LEU A 67 -20.44 7.90 4.13
C LEU A 67 -21.77 7.89 4.91
N SER A 68 -21.98 6.90 5.79
CA SER A 68 -23.19 6.81 6.61
C SER A 68 -23.29 7.91 7.68
N LEU A 69 -22.17 8.31 8.28
CA LEU A 69 -22.11 9.40 9.26
C LEU A 69 -22.45 10.78 8.63
N CYS A 70 -22.03 11.04 7.39
CA CYS A 70 -22.40 12.27 6.68
C CYS A 70 -23.89 12.35 6.31
N ILE A 71 -24.55 11.21 6.06
CA ILE A 71 -25.98 11.18 5.67
C ILE A 71 -26.89 11.30 6.91
N LEU A 72 -26.45 10.82 8.08
CA LEU A 72 -27.24 10.84 9.32
C LEU A 72 -27.13 12.13 10.15
N GLY A 73 -26.54 13.21 9.60
CA GLY A 73 -26.64 14.54 10.21
C GLY A 73 -25.91 14.73 11.55
N PHE A 74 -24.98 13.85 11.92
CA PHE A 74 -24.05 14.15 13.00
C PHE A 74 -22.91 15.02 12.44
N ALA A 75 -23.10 16.33 12.51
CA ALA A 75 -22.03 17.29 12.31
C ALA A 75 -20.80 16.89 13.13
N PRO A 76 -19.57 16.96 12.59
CA PRO A 76 -18.39 16.81 13.41
C PRO A 76 -18.41 17.93 14.46
N VAL A 77 -18.54 17.55 15.74
CA VAL A 77 -18.15 18.43 16.84
C VAL A 77 -16.70 18.80 16.56
N SER A 78 -16.50 20.03 16.09
CA SER A 78 -15.20 20.64 15.98
C SER A 78 -14.58 20.61 17.38
N LEU A 79 -13.60 19.74 17.57
CA LEU A 79 -12.77 19.75 18.75
C LEU A 79 -11.89 21.01 18.63
N HIS A 80 -12.42 22.12 19.13
CA HIS A 80 -11.67 23.35 19.36
C HIS A 80 -10.47 23.03 20.24
N ARG A 81 -9.31 23.48 19.80
CA ARG A 81 -8.32 24.05 20.71
C ARG A 81 -8.17 25.52 20.38
#